data_AF-A0A6G3YZA8-F1
#
_entry.id   AF-A0A6G3YZA8-F1
#
_cell.length_a   1.000
_cell.length_b   1.000
_cell.length_c   1.000
_cell.angle_alpha   90.00
_cell.angle_beta   90.00
_cell.angle_gamma   90.00
#
_symmetry.space_group_name_H-M   'P 1'
#
loop_
_entity.id
_entity.type
_entity.pdbx_description
1 polymer ?
#
loop_
_entity_poly.entity_id
_entity_poly.type
_entity_poly.pdbx_seq_one_letter_code
_entity_poly.pdbx_strand_id
1 'polypeptide(L)'
;KEEAEVLIWQFAKYKALAVALNPIALLDVLGGFMTDLVMIRSLAKLYGLPITQHETRQLWQAIAKSTGALLLSELGTGLLLGTSKSAAAVWSLFDSTAGFSAFISAMAAQAGASGYGTYVIGKAAQVYLEQGCTWGPNGVKAVMQDILSQIDSESTVARLRKDLEARLMTSSLKS
;
A
#
# COMPACT_ATOMS: atom_id res chain seq x y z
N LYS A 1 -11.72 14.17 -8.06
CA LYS A 1 -11.58 13.59 -6.70
C LYS A 1 -12.08 12.16 -6.64
N GLU A 2 -13.33 11.88 -7.01
CA GLU A 2 -13.90 10.52 -6.99
C GLU A 2 -13.20 9.55 -7.97
N GLU A 3 -12.90 10.00 -9.19
CA GLU A 3 -12.17 9.17 -10.17
C GLU A 3 -10.76 8.78 -9.72
N ALA A 4 -10.06 9.69 -9.03
CA ALA A 4 -8.74 9.42 -8.47
C ALA A 4 -8.82 8.36 -7.36
N GLU A 5 -9.83 8.46 -6.50
CA GLU A 5 -10.09 7.49 -5.43
C GLU A 5 -10.38 6.09 -5.99
N VAL A 6 -11.24 6.00 -7.00
CA VAL A 6 -11.54 4.73 -7.68
C VAL A 6 -10.28 4.14 -8.32
N LEU A 7 -9.47 4.96 -8.98
CA LEU A 7 -8.22 4.54 -9.60
C LEU A 7 -7.23 4.00 -8.54
N ILE A 8 -7.01 4.74 -7.46
CA ILE A 8 -6.11 4.34 -6.36
C ILE A 8 -6.59 3.01 -5.77
N TRP A 9 -7.89 2.88 -5.50
CA TRP A 9 -8.47 1.65 -4.97
C TRP A 9 -8.29 0.45 -5.91
N GLN A 10 -8.41 0.65 -7.22
CA GLN A 10 -8.14 -0.40 -8.20
C GLN A 10 -6.68 -0.86 -8.16
N PHE A 11 -5.72 0.06 -8.16
CA PHE A 11 -4.29 -0.28 -8.08
C PHE A 11 -3.94 -0.98 -6.76
N ALA A 12 -4.51 -0.52 -5.64
CA ALA A 12 -4.35 -1.17 -4.33
C ALA A 12 -4.84 -2.62 -4.36
N LYS A 13 -6.01 -2.87 -4.95
CA LYS A 13 -6.56 -4.23 -5.13
C LYS A 13 -5.72 -5.09 -6.06
N TYR A 14 -5.25 -4.54 -7.17
CA TYR A 14 -4.39 -5.27 -8.11
C TYR A 14 -3.07 -5.67 -7.45
N LYS A 15 -2.44 -4.76 -6.69
CA LYS A 15 -1.20 -5.05 -5.97
C LYS A 15 -1.39 -6.09 -4.87
N ALA A 16 -2.46 -5.97 -4.08
CA ALA A 16 -2.82 -7.00 -3.10
C ALA A 16 -3.01 -8.36 -3.77
N LEU A 17 -3.76 -8.42 -4.87
CA LEU A 17 -3.97 -9.65 -5.61
C LEU A 17 -2.67 -10.22 -6.22
N ALA A 18 -1.81 -9.38 -6.77
CA ALA A 18 -0.52 -9.81 -7.34
C ALA A 18 0.35 -10.48 -6.28
N VAL A 19 0.48 -9.85 -5.10
CA VAL A 19 1.21 -10.42 -3.95
C VAL A 19 0.56 -11.70 -3.44
N ALA A 20 -0.78 -11.79 -3.48
CA ALA A 20 -1.49 -13.00 -3.07
C ALA A 20 -1.28 -14.19 -4.02
N LEU A 21 -1.11 -13.93 -5.31
CA LEU A 21 -1.02 -14.97 -6.35
C LEU A 21 0.41 -15.44 -6.63
N ASN A 22 1.43 -14.61 -6.36
CA ASN A 22 2.81 -14.94 -6.66
C ASN A 22 3.76 -14.62 -5.49
N PRO A 23 3.83 -15.44 -4.44
CA PRO A 23 4.69 -15.22 -3.26
C PRO A 23 6.21 -15.24 -3.53
N ILE A 24 6.67 -15.07 -4.76
CA ILE A 24 8.09 -14.93 -5.09
C ILE A 24 8.54 -13.52 -4.69
N ALA A 25 9.08 -13.42 -3.47
CA ALA A 25 9.44 -12.19 -2.78
C ALA A 25 10.25 -11.16 -3.59
N LEU A 26 11.04 -11.59 -4.58
CA LEU A 26 11.86 -10.68 -5.39
C LEU A 26 11.11 -10.07 -6.60
N LEU A 27 10.20 -10.83 -7.22
CA LEU A 27 9.38 -10.35 -8.34
C LEU A 27 8.27 -9.41 -7.84
N ASP A 28 7.75 -9.67 -6.64
CA ASP A 28 6.72 -8.84 -5.99
C ASP A 28 7.21 -7.44 -5.59
N VAL A 29 8.48 -7.30 -5.19
CA VAL A 29 9.04 -6.00 -4.82
C VAL A 29 9.25 -5.12 -6.05
N LEU A 30 9.80 -5.68 -7.14
CA LEU A 30 9.99 -4.97 -8.40
C LEU A 30 8.65 -4.67 -9.10
N GLY A 31 7.74 -5.64 -9.14
CA GLY A 31 6.39 -5.47 -9.68
C GLY A 31 5.56 -4.49 -8.85
N GLY A 32 5.70 -4.52 -7.53
CA GLY A 32 5.04 -3.60 -6.61
C GLY A 32 5.48 -2.16 -6.80
N PHE A 33 6.78 -1.92 -6.98
CA PHE A 33 7.33 -0.61 -7.30
C PHE A 33 6.81 -0.09 -8.66
N MET A 34 6.83 -0.92 -9.69
CA MET A 34 6.34 -0.53 -11.02
C MET A 34 4.85 -0.22 -11.00
N THR A 35 4.06 -0.98 -10.24
CA THR A 35 2.62 -0.74 -10.07
C THR A 35 2.36 0.65 -9.49
N ASP A 36 3.12 1.05 -8.46
CA ASP A 36 2.97 2.38 -7.85
C ASP A 36 3.33 3.50 -8.83
N LEU A 37 4.40 3.33 -9.63
CA LEU A 37 4.77 4.32 -10.65
C LEU A 37 3.70 4.47 -11.73
N VAL A 38 3.11 3.36 -12.18
CA VAL A 38 2.02 3.36 -13.15
C VAL A 38 0.78 4.05 -12.56
N MET A 39 0.45 3.77 -11.30
CA MET A 39 -0.64 4.44 -10.59
C MET A 39 -0.43 5.95 -10.53
N ILE A 40 0.75 6.41 -10.07
CA ILE A 40 1.09 7.84 -9.98
C ILE A 40 0.99 8.50 -11.36
N ARG A 41 1.53 7.86 -12.40
CA ARG A 41 1.46 8.40 -13.77
C ARG A 41 0.02 8.45 -14.29
N SER A 42 -0.81 7.49 -13.91
CA SER A 42 -2.23 7.45 -14.28
C SER A 42 -3.02 8.54 -13.56
N LEU A 43 -2.73 8.80 -12.28
CA LEU A 43 -3.25 9.96 -11.55
C LEU A 43 -2.80 11.26 -12.20
N ALA A 44 -1.52 11.40 -12.53
CA ALA A 44 -0.97 12.61 -13.14
C ALA A 44 -1.69 12.95 -14.47
N LYS A 45 -2.01 11.93 -15.28
CA LYS A 45 -2.85 12.09 -16.47
C LYS A 45 -4.29 12.51 -16.14
N LEU A 46 -4.90 11.91 -15.12
CA LEU A 46 -6.25 12.26 -14.65
C LEU A 46 -6.34 13.74 -14.25
N TYR A 47 -5.28 14.28 -13.63
CA TYR A 47 -5.19 15.68 -13.24
C TYR A 47 -4.74 16.63 -14.36
N GLY A 48 -4.51 16.13 -15.59
CA GLY A 48 -4.02 16.96 -16.70
C GLY A 48 -2.57 17.43 -16.53
N LEU A 49 -1.81 16.80 -15.65
CA LEU A 49 -0.44 17.14 -15.28
C LEU A 49 0.51 15.99 -15.69
N PRO A 50 0.76 15.74 -16.99
CA PRO A 50 1.58 14.62 -17.42
C PRO A 50 3.03 14.81 -16.95
N ILE A 51 3.40 14.08 -15.89
CA ILE A 51 4.76 14.07 -15.36
C ILE A 51 5.66 13.09 -16.12
N THR A 52 6.96 13.33 -16.11
CA THR A 52 8.00 12.44 -16.65
C THR A 52 8.23 11.22 -15.74
N GLN A 53 8.96 10.23 -16.27
CA GLN A 53 9.39 9.06 -15.50
C GLN A 53 10.28 9.45 -14.30
N HIS A 54 11.11 10.48 -14.48
CA HIS A 54 11.99 10.98 -13.44
C HIS A 54 11.19 11.63 -12.30
N GLU A 55 10.22 12.49 -12.61
CA GLU A 55 9.34 13.12 -11.63
C GLU A 55 8.46 12.11 -10.89
N THR A 56 7.93 11.10 -11.60
CA THR A 56 7.16 10.01 -10.98
C THR A 56 8.00 9.27 -9.93
N ARG A 57 9.26 8.96 -10.26
CA ARG A 57 10.19 8.29 -9.35
C ARG A 57 10.56 9.18 -8.16
N GLN A 58 10.82 10.46 -8.38
CA GLN A 58 11.13 11.40 -7.30
C GLN A 58 9.95 11.56 -6.33
N LEU A 59 8.74 11.70 -6.85
CA LEU A 59 7.51 11.75 -6.07
C LEU A 59 7.35 10.48 -5.21
N TRP A 60 7.46 9.30 -5.83
CA TRP A 60 7.39 8.03 -5.11
C TRP A 60 8.47 7.92 -4.02
N GLN A 61 9.72 8.30 -4.32
CA GLN A 61 10.82 8.28 -3.34
C GLN A 61 10.58 9.23 -2.17
N ALA A 62 10.03 10.42 -2.41
CA ALA A 62 9.71 11.37 -1.35
C ALA A 62 8.62 10.83 -0.40
N ILE A 63 7.59 10.20 -0.97
CA ILE A 63 6.53 9.54 -0.20
C ILE A 63 7.10 8.36 0.59
N ALA A 64 7.85 7.47 -0.06
CA ALA A 64 8.40 6.26 0.54
C ALA A 64 9.37 6.59 1.69
N LYS A 65 10.27 7.57 1.50
CA LYS A 65 11.18 8.04 2.56
C LYS A 65 10.41 8.60 3.75
N SER A 66 9.38 9.41 3.50
CA SER A 66 8.60 10.04 4.57
C SER A 66 7.78 9.03 5.35
N THR A 67 7.07 8.14 4.65
CA THR A 67 6.30 7.06 5.26
C THR A 67 7.22 6.12 6.05
N GLY A 68 8.35 5.73 5.46
CA GLY A 68 9.35 4.89 6.13
C GLY A 68 9.95 5.55 7.37
N ALA A 69 10.26 6.85 7.31
CA ALA A 69 10.76 7.59 8.45
C ALA A 69 9.72 7.72 9.58
N LEU A 70 8.44 7.91 9.24
CA LEU A 70 7.34 7.95 10.21
C LEU A 70 7.16 6.60 10.90
N LEU A 71 7.09 5.50 10.13
CA LEU A 71 7.00 4.16 10.67
C LEU A 71 8.20 3.81 11.56
N LEU A 72 9.42 4.15 11.13
CA LEU A 72 10.62 3.95 11.95
C LEU A 72 10.61 4.78 13.24
N SER A 73 10.03 5.99 13.21
CA SER A 73 9.89 6.83 14.41
C SER A 73 8.85 6.30 15.40
N GLU A 74 7.73 5.78 14.89
CA GLU A 74 6.70 5.13 15.71
C GLU A 74 7.20 3.81 16.30
N LEU A 75 7.91 3.00 15.51
CA LEU A 75 8.56 1.78 15.99
C LEU A 75 9.67 2.10 16.99
N GLY A 76 10.49 3.13 16.74
CA GLY A 76 11.53 3.58 17.67
C GLY A 76 10.98 4.01 19.04
N THR A 77 9.73 4.48 19.10
CA THR A 77 9.09 4.95 20.33
C THR A 77 8.17 3.90 20.97
N GLY A 78 7.45 3.10 20.17
CA GLY A 78 6.47 2.09 20.59
C GLY A 78 7.05 0.69 20.80
N LEU A 79 8.14 0.32 20.12
CA LEU A 79 8.85 -0.96 20.34
C LEU A 79 9.64 -0.96 21.65
N LEU A 80 10.02 0.23 22.16
CA LEU A 80 10.68 0.38 23.46
C LEU A 80 9.74 0.12 24.66
N LEU A 81 8.40 0.12 24.48
CA LEU A 81 7.47 0.14 25.61
C LEU A 81 6.29 -0.87 25.60
N GLY A 82 6.13 -1.80 24.65
CA GLY A 82 5.22 -2.94 24.93
C GLY A 82 4.58 -3.79 23.84
N THR A 83 4.93 -3.68 22.56
CA THR A 83 4.19 -4.37 21.47
C THR A 83 4.95 -5.51 20.78
N SER A 84 5.89 -6.16 21.48
CA SER A 84 6.69 -7.27 20.93
C SER A 84 5.90 -8.53 20.52
N LYS A 85 4.61 -8.63 20.84
CA LYS A 85 3.79 -9.82 20.53
C LYS A 85 3.09 -9.76 19.16
N SER A 86 2.69 -8.58 18.69
CA SER A 86 1.88 -8.46 17.46
C SER A 86 2.73 -8.49 16.20
N ALA A 87 3.89 -7.83 16.21
CA ALA A 87 4.84 -7.91 15.09
C ALA A 87 5.43 -9.32 14.96
N ALA A 88 5.77 -9.98 16.08
CA ALA A 88 6.23 -11.36 16.09
C ALA A 88 5.15 -12.36 15.64
N ALA A 89 3.87 -12.10 15.91
CA ALA A 89 2.77 -12.92 15.39
C ALA A 89 2.65 -12.81 13.86
N VAL A 90 2.85 -11.63 13.27
CA VAL A 90 2.88 -11.46 11.81
C VAL A 90 4.05 -12.22 11.17
N TRP A 91 5.22 -12.22 11.83
CA TRP A 91 6.37 -13.02 11.40
C TRP A 91 6.20 -14.53 11.66
N SER A 92 5.53 -14.93 12.75
CA SER A 92 5.31 -16.35 13.08
C SER A 92 4.28 -17.03 12.18
N LEU A 93 3.39 -16.27 11.52
CA LEU A 93 2.50 -16.80 10.47
C LEU A 93 3.29 -17.32 9.26
N PHE A 94 4.52 -16.83 9.05
CA PHE A 94 5.41 -17.30 7.98
C PHE A 94 6.07 -18.65 8.30
N ASP A 95 6.09 -19.05 9.58
CA ASP A 95 6.80 -20.24 10.09
C ASP A 95 5.83 -21.38 10.44
N SER A 96 4.52 -21.20 10.23
CA SER A 96 3.52 -22.20 10.63
C SER A 96 3.03 -23.05 9.45
N THR A 97 3.32 -24.35 9.54
CA THR A 97 2.83 -25.47 8.72
C THR A 97 1.33 -25.72 8.95
N ALA A 98 0.50 -24.68 8.93
CA ALA A 98 -0.94 -24.78 9.07
C ALA A 98 -1.58 -24.79 7.66
N GLY A 99 -2.55 -25.70 7.44
CA GLY A 99 -3.07 -26.08 6.13
C GLY A 99 -3.55 -24.94 5.21
N PHE A 100 -4.00 -25.32 4.01
CA PHE A 100 -4.39 -24.43 2.89
C PHE A 100 -5.21 -23.18 3.30
N SER A 101 -6.10 -23.28 4.29
CA SER A 101 -6.86 -22.13 4.83
C SER A 101 -6.02 -21.14 5.65
N ALA A 102 -5.07 -21.61 6.46
CA ALA A 102 -4.15 -20.76 7.20
C ALA A 102 -3.15 -20.09 6.25
N PHE A 103 -2.66 -20.81 5.22
CA PHE A 103 -1.86 -20.24 4.15
C PHE A 103 -2.59 -19.11 3.40
N ILE A 104 -3.85 -19.30 3.00
CA ILE A 104 -4.68 -18.24 2.39
C ILE A 104 -4.82 -17.04 3.34
N SER A 105 -5.01 -17.28 4.63
CA SER A 105 -5.19 -16.20 5.61
C SER A 105 -3.91 -15.38 5.86
N ALA A 106 -2.74 -16.01 5.80
CA ALA A 106 -1.43 -15.35 5.92
C ALA A 106 -1.11 -14.56 4.65
N MET A 107 -1.33 -15.16 3.47
CA MET A 107 -1.18 -14.49 2.18
C MET A 107 -2.10 -13.28 2.07
N ALA A 108 -3.34 -13.38 2.55
CA ALA A 108 -4.28 -12.27 2.53
C ALA A 108 -3.89 -11.13 3.48
N ALA A 109 -3.19 -11.42 4.59
CA ALA A 109 -2.66 -10.39 5.48
C ALA A 109 -1.51 -9.60 4.82
N GLN A 110 -0.54 -10.29 4.21
CA GLN A 110 0.58 -9.63 3.51
C GLN A 110 0.11 -8.89 2.25
N ALA A 111 -0.83 -9.47 1.51
CA ALA A 111 -1.48 -8.83 0.37
C ALA A 111 -2.27 -7.58 0.78
N GLY A 112 -3.04 -7.65 1.87
CA GLY A 112 -3.77 -6.52 2.44
C GLY A 112 -2.83 -5.37 2.84
N ALA A 113 -1.71 -5.68 3.49
CA ALA A 113 -0.69 -4.69 3.85
C ALA A 113 -0.03 -4.06 2.61
N SER A 114 0.28 -4.85 1.58
CA SER A 114 0.84 -4.35 0.31
C SER A 114 -0.13 -3.42 -0.44
N GLY A 115 -1.42 -3.80 -0.48
CA GLY A 115 -2.48 -2.96 -1.02
C GLY A 115 -2.66 -1.66 -0.23
N TYR A 116 -2.60 -1.73 1.09
CA TYR A 116 -2.66 -0.54 1.96
C TYR A 116 -1.52 0.45 1.70
N GLY A 117 -0.28 -0.03 1.58
CA GLY A 117 0.85 0.83 1.23
C GLY A 117 0.66 1.53 -0.12
N THR A 118 0.13 0.81 -1.10
CA THR A 118 -0.21 1.36 -2.43
C THR A 118 -1.30 2.43 -2.33
N TYR A 119 -2.33 2.18 -1.52
CA TYR A 119 -3.41 3.12 -1.27
C TYR A 119 -2.87 4.43 -0.65
N VAL A 120 -2.04 4.33 0.39
CA VAL A 120 -1.38 5.49 1.03
C VAL A 120 -0.54 6.29 0.02
N ILE A 121 0.27 5.62 -0.80
CA ILE A 121 1.06 6.27 -1.85
C ILE A 121 0.14 7.00 -2.84
N GLY A 122 -0.97 6.37 -3.22
CA GLY A 122 -1.96 6.95 -4.12
C GLY A 122 -2.60 8.21 -3.54
N LYS A 123 -3.01 8.19 -2.27
CA LYS A 123 -3.55 9.37 -1.58
C LYS A 123 -2.53 10.50 -1.49
N ALA A 124 -1.26 10.20 -1.23
CA ALA A 124 -0.21 11.19 -1.19
C ALA A 124 0.06 11.82 -2.57
N ALA A 125 0.12 10.99 -3.61
CA ALA A 125 0.25 11.45 -4.99
C ALA A 125 -0.96 12.29 -5.41
N GLN A 126 -2.17 11.91 -5.00
CA GLN A 126 -3.40 12.68 -5.24
C GLN A 126 -3.27 14.10 -4.66
N VAL A 127 -2.88 14.23 -3.38
CA VAL A 127 -2.72 15.53 -2.72
C VAL A 127 -1.65 16.37 -3.42
N TYR A 128 -0.50 15.78 -3.75
CA TYR A 128 0.59 16.45 -4.46
C TYR A 128 0.15 16.99 -5.84
N LEU A 129 -0.62 16.20 -6.59
CA LEU A 129 -1.12 16.59 -7.91
C LEU A 129 -2.24 17.63 -7.82
N GLU A 130 -3.14 17.51 -6.83
CA GLU A 130 -4.21 18.51 -6.58
C GLU A 130 -3.64 19.88 -6.23
N GLN A 131 -2.47 19.93 -5.60
CA GLN A 131 -1.78 21.18 -5.27
C GLN A 131 -0.94 21.73 -6.43
N GLY A 132 -0.91 21.07 -7.60
CA GLY A 132 -0.12 21.51 -8.75
C GLY A 132 1.34 21.07 -8.68
N CYS A 133 1.59 19.82 -8.28
CA CYS A 133 2.91 19.22 -8.15
C CYS A 133 3.78 19.87 -7.04
N THR A 134 3.17 20.19 -5.90
CA THR A 134 3.85 20.71 -4.72
C THR A 134 3.32 20.05 -3.45
N TRP A 135 4.14 20.04 -2.39
CA TRP A 135 3.76 19.58 -1.06
C TRP A 135 3.24 20.70 -0.16
N GLY A 136 3.25 21.94 -0.67
CA GLY A 136 2.96 23.12 0.12
C GLY A 136 4.05 23.43 1.16
N PRO A 137 3.82 24.43 2.03
CA PRO A 137 4.82 24.96 2.95
C PRO A 137 5.22 23.97 4.06
N ASN A 138 4.35 23.02 4.39
CA ASN A 138 4.59 22.04 5.45
C ASN A 138 5.37 20.81 4.98
N GLY A 139 5.55 20.66 3.67
CA GLY A 139 6.33 19.58 3.06
C GLY A 139 5.69 18.19 3.15
N VAL A 140 6.37 17.22 2.52
CA VAL A 140 5.86 15.84 2.37
C VAL A 140 5.58 15.14 3.70
N LYS A 141 6.40 15.37 4.74
CA LYS A 141 6.23 14.70 6.04
C LYS A 141 4.88 15.06 6.69
N ALA A 142 4.52 16.33 6.69
CA ALA A 142 3.25 16.79 7.27
C ALA A 142 2.05 16.26 6.48
N VAL A 143 2.13 16.28 5.15
CA VAL A 143 1.11 15.68 4.28
C VAL A 143 0.95 14.18 4.56
N MET A 144 2.04 13.44 4.72
CA MET A 144 1.99 12.01 5.05
C MET A 144 1.36 11.75 6.43
N GLN A 145 1.69 12.56 7.44
CA GLN A 145 1.09 12.44 8.78
C GLN A 145 -0.42 12.69 8.75
N ASP A 146 -0.86 13.70 8.01
CA ASP A 146 -2.27 14.01 7.82
C ASP A 146 -3.02 12.89 7.08
N ILE A 147 -2.42 12.32 6.03
CA ILE A 147 -3.00 11.18 5.32
C ILE A 147 -3.12 9.96 6.24
N LEU A 148 -2.06 9.63 6.98
CA LEU A 148 -2.05 8.47 7.88
C LEU A 148 -3.02 8.64 9.06
N SER A 149 -3.28 9.87 9.52
CA SER A 149 -4.24 10.12 10.59
C SER A 149 -5.70 10.04 10.13
N GLN A 150 -5.97 10.30 8.85
CA GLN A 150 -7.30 10.22 8.25
C GLN A 150 -7.67 8.82 7.77
N ILE A 151 -6.69 7.99 7.42
CA ILE A 151 -6.95 6.62 6.96
C ILE A 151 -7.01 5.68 8.16
N ASP A 152 -8.19 5.08 8.37
CA ASP A 152 -8.31 3.93 9.25
C ASP A 152 -7.62 2.71 8.60
N SER A 153 -6.42 2.41 9.11
CA SER A 153 -5.55 1.35 8.62
C SER A 153 -6.22 -0.03 8.74
N GLU A 154 -6.87 -0.31 9.86
CA GLU A 154 -7.48 -1.61 10.13
C GLU A 154 -8.65 -1.86 9.20
N SER A 155 -9.56 -0.90 9.05
CA SER A 155 -10.71 -1.06 8.16
C SER A 155 -10.29 -1.11 6.69
N THR A 156 -9.26 -0.36 6.28
CA THR A 156 -8.74 -0.40 4.91
C THR A 156 -8.12 -1.76 4.58
N VAL A 157 -7.27 -2.28 5.47
CA VAL A 157 -6.67 -3.62 5.31
C VAL A 157 -7.74 -4.70 5.33
N ALA A 158 -8.71 -4.62 6.24
CA ALA A 158 -9.81 -5.58 6.32
C ALA A 158 -10.67 -5.59 5.04
N ARG A 159 -10.93 -4.40 4.47
CA ARG A 159 -11.67 -4.27 3.20
C ARG A 159 -10.88 -4.86 2.03
N LEU A 160 -9.58 -4.60 1.93
CA LEU A 160 -8.71 -5.17 0.89
C LEU A 160 -8.65 -6.70 1.01
N ARG A 161 -8.52 -7.22 2.24
CA ARG A 161 -8.53 -8.65 2.53
C ARG A 161 -9.85 -9.30 2.11
N LYS A 162 -10.99 -8.71 2.48
CA LYS A 162 -12.32 -9.22 2.11
C LYS A 162 -12.50 -9.28 0.58
N ASP A 163 -12.09 -8.22 -0.11
CA ASP A 163 -12.15 -8.15 -1.57
C ASP A 163 -11.26 -9.21 -2.24
N LEU A 164 -10.09 -9.49 -1.63
CA LEU A 164 -9.17 -10.51 -2.10
C LEU A 164 -9.72 -11.93 -1.88
N GLU A 165 -10.20 -12.23 -0.68
CA GLU A 165 -10.82 -13.53 -0.35
C GLU A 165 -11.97 -13.86 -1.30
N ALA A 166 -12.86 -12.89 -1.55
CA ALA A 166 -13.97 -13.05 -2.50
C ALA A 166 -13.50 -13.39 -3.92
N ARG A 167 -12.39 -12.78 -4.38
CA ARG A 167 -11.81 -13.01 -5.72
C ARG A 167 -11.12 -14.37 -5.83
N LEU A 168 -10.36 -14.76 -4.81
CA LEU A 168 -9.69 -16.06 -4.77
C LEU A 168 -10.69 -17.21 -4.73
N MET A 169 -11.76 -17.08 -3.94
CA MET A 169 -12.87 -18.05 -3.92
C MET A 169 -13.54 -18.19 -5.28
N THR A 170 -13.82 -17.06 -5.96
CA THR A 170 -14.42 -17.08 -7.31
C THR A 170 -13.49 -17.72 -8.35
N SER A 171 -12.18 -17.51 -8.24
CA SER A 171 -11.18 -18.11 -9.14
C SER A 171 -11.08 -19.62 -8.95
N SER A 172 -11.15 -20.11 -7.71
CA SER A 172 -11.10 -21.54 -7.36
C SER A 172 -12.30 -22.33 -7.91
N LEU A 173 -13.48 -21.69 -8.02
CA LEU A 173 -14.69 -22.33 -8.58
C LEU A 173 -14.68 -22.45 -10.12
N LYS A 174 -13.72 -21.81 -10.81
CA LYS A 174 -13.63 -21.82 -12.28
C LYS A 174 -12.52 -22.74 -12.83
N SER A 175 -11.69 -23.33 -11.96
CA SER A 175 -10.66 -24.32 -12.31
C SER A 175 -11.12 -25.73 -12.02
#